data_AF-A0A6H1A1U5-F1
#
_entry.id   AF-A0A6H1A1U5-F1
#
_cell.length_a   1.000
_cell.length_b   1.000
_cell.length_c   1.000
_cell.angle_alpha   90.00
_cell.angle_beta   90.00
_cell.angle_gamma   90.00
#
_symmetry.space_group_name_H-M   'P 1'
#
loop_
_entity.id
_entity.type
_entity.pdbx_description
1 polymer ?
#
loop_
_entity_poly.entity_id
_entity_poly.type
_entity_poly.pdbx_seq_one_letter_code
_entity_poly.pdbx_strand_id
1 'polypeptide(L)'
;MGSKATRAQTVRDRARDARLKVARDRRLKLDPDQLARDRRIDEASVDVELAWEERTRAERAILDAEVAAATAIEQLLAEKLAVKDVVQLTGLNLATVRRLRQVETDTRDVSTGSDERGASAVAEASGVQVAQ
;
A
#
# COMPACT_ATOMS: atom_id res chain seq x y z
N MET A 1 -8.31 -38.65 61.12
CA MET A 1 -8.61 -37.20 60.98
C MET A 1 -8.59 -36.66 59.54
N GLY A 2 -8.41 -37.46 58.47
CA GLY A 2 -8.24 -36.95 57.10
C GLY A 2 -9.52 -36.52 56.34
N SER A 3 -10.67 -37.14 56.61
CA SER A 3 -11.89 -36.97 55.79
C SER A 3 -12.45 -35.53 55.77
N LYS A 4 -12.39 -34.80 56.89
CA LYS A 4 -12.88 -33.42 56.97
C LYS A 4 -12.00 -32.43 56.21
N ALA A 5 -10.67 -32.61 56.26
CA ALA A 5 -9.71 -31.77 55.55
C ALA A 5 -9.82 -31.94 54.03
N THR A 6 -9.94 -33.18 53.56
CA THR A 6 -10.15 -33.49 52.13
C THR A 6 -11.46 -32.92 51.60
N ARG A 7 -12.53 -32.97 52.40
CA ARG A 7 -13.83 -32.37 52.05
C ARG A 7 -13.78 -30.83 51.99
N ALA A 8 -13.06 -30.21 52.92
CA ALA A 8 -12.86 -28.76 52.91
C ALA A 8 -12.02 -28.29 51.71
N GLN A 9 -11.03 -29.08 51.29
CA GLN A 9 -10.23 -28.80 50.09
C GLN A 9 -11.08 -28.88 48.81
N THR A 10 -11.88 -29.93 48.66
CA THR A 10 -12.75 -30.09 47.48
C THR A 10 -13.79 -28.98 47.34
N VAL A 11 -14.33 -28.45 48.45
CA VAL A 11 -15.23 -27.30 48.41
C VAL A 11 -14.50 -26.03 47.97
N ARG A 12 -13.26 -25.82 48.44
CA ARG A 12 -12.43 -24.67 48.02
C ARG A 12 -12.05 -24.75 46.55
N ASP A 13 -11.71 -25.93 46.05
CA ASP A 13 -11.36 -26.13 44.64
C ASP A 13 -12.57 -25.87 43.72
N ARG A 14 -13.76 -26.38 44.07
CA ARG A 14 -15.00 -26.06 43.35
C ARG A 14 -15.34 -24.56 43.37
N ALA A 15 -15.11 -23.89 44.50
CA ALA A 15 -15.32 -22.46 44.60
C ALA A 15 -14.33 -21.67 43.72
N ARG A 16 -13.08 -22.14 43.61
CA ARG A 16 -12.06 -21.59 42.71
C ARG A 16 -12.44 -21.80 41.24
N ASP A 17 -12.87 -23.00 40.88
CA ASP A 17 -13.28 -23.33 39.51
C ASP A 17 -14.52 -22.54 39.08
N ALA A 18 -15.49 -22.36 39.97
CA ALA A 18 -16.66 -21.51 39.73
C ALA A 18 -16.25 -20.05 39.48
N ARG A 19 -15.33 -19.52 40.28
CA ARG A 19 -14.80 -18.14 40.10
C ARG A 19 -13.99 -18.01 38.81
N LEU A 20 -13.19 -19.02 38.45
CA LEU A 20 -12.44 -19.06 37.19
C LEU A 20 -13.38 -19.10 35.99
N LYS A 21 -14.45 -19.89 36.04
CA LYS A 21 -15.47 -19.93 34.99
C LYS A 21 -16.11 -18.55 34.79
N VAL A 22 -16.53 -17.91 35.88
CA VAL A 22 -17.12 -16.57 35.82
C VAL A 22 -16.15 -15.52 35.27
N ALA A 23 -14.86 -15.60 35.61
CA ALA A 23 -13.85 -14.69 35.06
C ALA A 23 -13.66 -14.91 33.54
N ARG A 24 -13.64 -16.16 33.08
CA ARG A 24 -13.57 -16.51 31.65
C ARG A 24 -14.79 -16.02 30.89
N ASP A 25 -15.98 -16.20 31.44
CA ASP A 25 -17.22 -15.75 30.82
C ASP A 25 -17.28 -14.21 30.70
N ARG A 26 -16.73 -13.48 31.68
CA ARG A 26 -16.59 -12.01 31.58
C ARG A 26 -15.60 -11.61 30.50
N ARG A 27 -14.45 -12.28 30.39
CA ARG A 27 -13.46 -12.02 29.32
C ARG A 27 -14.07 -12.28 27.94
N LEU A 28 -14.73 -13.42 27.75
CA LEU A 28 -15.36 -13.80 26.49
C LEU A 28 -16.51 -12.88 26.07
N LYS A 29 -17.12 -12.15 26.99
CA LYS A 29 -18.13 -11.12 26.68
C LYS A 29 -17.53 -9.76 26.32
N LEU A 30 -16.28 -9.51 26.69
CA LEU A 30 -15.56 -8.29 26.31
C LEU A 30 -14.82 -8.45 24.97
N ASP A 31 -14.56 -9.69 24.56
CA ASP A 31 -13.90 -10.08 23.31
C ASP A 31 -14.72 -9.90 22.00
N PRO A 32 -16.07 -9.93 21.97
CA PRO A 32 -16.83 -9.73 20.74
C PRO A 32 -16.70 -8.30 20.22
N ASP A 33 -16.64 -7.32 21.13
CA ASP A 33 -16.41 -5.92 20.79
C ASP A 33 -14.99 -5.72 20.26
N GLN A 34 -14.02 -6.46 20.81
CA GLN A 34 -12.64 -6.48 20.32
C GLN A 34 -12.58 -7.07 18.90
N LEU A 35 -13.20 -8.23 18.66
CA LEU A 35 -13.25 -8.83 17.32
C LEU A 35 -13.98 -7.93 16.30
N ALA A 36 -15.08 -7.30 16.68
CA ALA A 36 -15.79 -6.37 15.81
C ALA A 36 -14.98 -5.09 15.54
N ARG A 37 -14.15 -4.65 16.50
CA ARG A 37 -13.21 -3.56 16.30
C ARG A 37 -12.08 -3.98 15.35
N ASP A 38 -11.48 -5.14 15.56
CA ASP A 38 -10.36 -5.61 14.76
C ASP A 38 -10.79 -5.85 13.31
N ARG A 39 -11.97 -6.44 13.07
CA ARG A 39 -12.53 -6.53 11.72
C ARG A 39 -12.69 -5.19 11.03
N ARG A 40 -13.23 -4.18 11.72
CA ARG A 40 -13.36 -2.83 11.16
C ARG A 40 -12.01 -2.19 10.87
N ILE A 41 -10.99 -2.49 11.67
CA ILE A 41 -9.61 -2.04 11.43
C ILE A 41 -9.04 -2.72 10.20
N ASP A 42 -9.20 -4.04 10.08
CA ASP A 42 -8.71 -4.81 8.94
C ASP A 42 -9.37 -4.33 7.64
N GLU A 43 -10.70 -4.19 7.64
CA GLU A 43 -11.47 -3.64 6.52
C GLU A 43 -10.99 -2.23 6.14
N ALA A 44 -10.88 -1.32 7.11
CA ALA A 44 -10.40 0.04 6.85
C ALA A 44 -8.95 0.08 6.35
N SER A 45 -8.10 -0.85 6.80
CA SER A 45 -6.71 -0.94 6.34
C SER A 45 -6.66 -1.35 4.87
N VAL A 46 -7.46 -2.35 4.47
CA VAL A 46 -7.59 -2.76 3.07
C VAL A 46 -8.18 -1.63 2.21
N ASP A 47 -9.19 -0.92 2.69
CA ASP A 47 -9.79 0.20 1.96
C ASP A 47 -8.77 1.32 1.70
N VAL A 48 -7.89 1.61 2.67
CA VAL A 48 -6.80 2.58 2.49
C VAL A 48 -5.80 2.11 1.43
N GLU A 49 -5.40 0.84 1.47
CA GLU A 49 -4.49 0.26 0.48
C GLU A 49 -5.08 0.35 -0.94
N LEU A 50 -6.34 -0.07 -1.11
CA LEU A 50 -7.04 0.00 -2.39
C LEU A 50 -7.20 1.43 -2.90
N ALA A 51 -7.56 2.38 -2.03
CA ALA A 51 -7.67 3.79 -2.40
C ALA A 51 -6.33 4.37 -2.84
N TRP A 52 -5.22 3.95 -2.21
CA TRP A 52 -3.88 4.35 -2.60
C TRP A 52 -3.43 3.74 -3.93
N GLU A 53 -3.73 2.47 -4.16
CA GLU A 53 -3.48 1.85 -5.46
C GLU A 53 -4.23 2.56 -6.58
N GLU A 54 -5.52 2.88 -6.36
CA GLU A 54 -6.33 3.59 -7.34
C GLU A 54 -5.80 5.01 -7.58
N ARG A 55 -5.37 5.70 -6.52
CA ARG A 55 -4.68 6.99 -6.65
C ARG A 55 -3.44 6.86 -7.54
N THR A 56 -2.58 5.86 -7.32
CA THR A 56 -1.39 5.65 -8.14
C THR A 56 -1.74 5.28 -9.59
N ARG A 57 -2.81 4.52 -9.83
CA ARG A 57 -3.31 4.23 -11.18
C ARG A 57 -3.80 5.50 -11.87
N ALA A 58 -4.57 6.34 -11.16
CA ALA A 58 -5.04 7.62 -11.68
C ALA A 58 -3.87 8.56 -12.00
N GLU A 59 -2.84 8.61 -11.15
CA GLU A 59 -1.62 9.40 -11.42
C GLU A 59 -0.92 8.94 -12.70
N ARG A 60 -0.77 7.62 -12.90
CA ARG A 60 -0.20 7.08 -14.15
C ARG A 60 -1.06 7.43 -15.37
N ALA A 61 -2.38 7.29 -15.26
CA ALA A 61 -3.30 7.65 -16.33
C ALA A 61 -3.23 9.14 -16.69
N ILE A 62 -3.03 10.02 -15.71
CA ILE A 62 -2.80 11.45 -15.95
C ILE A 62 -1.50 11.65 -16.74
N LEU A 63 -0.40 11.02 -16.32
CA LEU A 63 0.89 11.12 -17.01
C LEU A 63 0.79 10.62 -18.47
N ASP A 64 0.15 9.47 -18.69
CA ASP A 64 -0.06 8.91 -20.02
C ASP A 64 -0.90 9.86 -20.90
N ALA A 65 -1.95 10.46 -20.33
CA ALA A 65 -2.76 11.45 -21.02
C ALA A 65 -1.98 12.73 -21.36
N GLU A 66 -1.09 13.17 -20.47
CA GLU A 66 -0.22 14.33 -20.71
C GLU A 66 0.79 14.03 -21.84
N VAL A 67 1.39 12.85 -21.86
CA VAL A 67 2.30 12.42 -22.95
C VAL A 67 1.55 12.37 -24.29
N ALA A 68 0.35 11.77 -24.32
CA ALA A 68 -0.46 11.72 -25.54
C ALA A 68 -0.83 13.13 -26.03
N ALA A 69 -1.19 14.03 -25.11
CA ALA A 69 -1.48 15.42 -25.44
C ALA A 69 -0.25 16.16 -25.97
N ALA A 70 0.94 15.94 -25.38
CA ALA A 70 2.20 16.50 -25.85
C ALA A 70 2.53 16.04 -27.28
N THR A 71 2.41 14.73 -27.56
CA THR A 71 2.61 14.19 -28.91
C THR A 71 1.63 14.80 -29.91
N ALA A 72 0.35 14.95 -29.55
CA ALA A 72 -0.64 15.59 -30.42
C ALA A 72 -0.32 17.07 -30.68
N ILE A 73 0.18 17.81 -29.67
CA ILE A 73 0.63 19.20 -29.84
C ILE A 73 1.81 19.26 -30.83
N GLU A 74 2.81 18.38 -30.72
CA GLU A 74 3.94 18.38 -31.64
C GLU A 74 3.53 18.00 -33.07
N GLN A 75 2.53 17.13 -33.25
CA GLN A 75 1.93 16.86 -34.57
C GLN A 75 1.29 18.13 -35.16
N LEU A 76 0.54 18.91 -34.37
CA LEU A 76 -0.03 20.17 -34.83
C LEU A 76 1.05 21.19 -35.22
N LEU A 77 2.16 21.24 -34.48
CA LEU A 77 3.28 22.12 -34.80
C LEU A 77 4.04 21.68 -36.06
N ALA A 78 4.12 20.37 -36.33
CA ALA A 78 4.70 19.83 -37.56
C ALA A 78 3.92 20.29 -38.81
N GLU A 79 2.61 20.52 -38.68
CA GLU A 79 1.75 21.14 -39.70
C GLU A 79 1.92 22.67 -39.82
N LYS A 80 2.96 23.23 -39.20
CA LYS A 80 3.34 24.66 -39.22
C LYS A 80 2.32 25.59 -38.56
N LEU A 81 1.47 25.08 -37.65
CA LEU A 81 0.62 25.94 -36.84
C LEU A 81 1.46 26.72 -35.82
N ALA A 82 1.11 27.99 -35.60
CA ALA A 82 1.72 28.74 -34.51
C ALA A 82 1.12 28.30 -33.16
N VAL A 83 1.90 28.39 -32.08
CA VAL A 83 1.47 28.02 -30.72
C VAL A 83 0.17 28.74 -30.30
N LYS A 84 -0.03 29.98 -30.75
CA LYS A 84 -1.26 30.75 -30.50
C LYS A 84 -2.50 30.08 -31.12
N ASP A 85 -2.36 29.47 -32.30
CA ASP A 85 -3.45 28.84 -33.03
C ASP A 85 -3.75 27.48 -32.40
N VAL A 86 -2.71 26.76 -31.95
CA VAL A 86 -2.87 25.53 -31.15
C VAL A 86 -3.64 25.80 -29.85
N VAL A 87 -3.32 26.88 -29.13
CA VAL A 87 -4.06 27.32 -27.94
C VAL A 87 -5.54 27.56 -28.25
N GLN A 88 -5.84 28.23 -29.38
CA GLN A 88 -7.22 28.50 -29.79
C GLN A 88 -7.98 27.22 -30.19
N LEU A 89 -7.35 26.31 -30.92
CA LEU A 89 -7.98 25.08 -31.41
C LEU A 89 -8.22 24.05 -30.29
N THR A 90 -7.32 23.96 -29.33
CA THR A 90 -7.40 22.97 -28.24
C THR A 90 -8.16 23.49 -27.01
N GLY A 91 -8.33 24.81 -26.89
CA GLY A 91 -8.89 25.45 -25.68
C GLY A 91 -7.94 25.40 -24.47
N LEU A 92 -6.73 24.85 -24.63
CA LEU A 92 -5.72 24.82 -23.57
C LEU A 92 -5.08 26.20 -23.41
N ASN A 93 -4.80 26.60 -22.17
CA ASN A 93 -4.07 27.83 -21.94
C ASN A 93 -2.59 27.71 -22.39
N LEU A 94 -1.97 28.86 -22.68
CA LEU A 94 -0.58 28.92 -23.17
C LEU A 94 0.43 28.27 -22.21
N ALA A 95 0.23 28.39 -20.90
CA ALA A 95 1.12 27.81 -19.90
C ALA A 95 1.08 26.27 -19.94
N THR A 96 -0.12 25.69 -20.08
CA THR A 96 -0.32 24.24 -20.24
C THR A 96 0.32 23.74 -21.54
N VAL A 97 0.10 24.42 -22.66
CA VAL A 97 0.73 24.04 -23.94
C VAL A 97 2.26 24.07 -23.83
N ARG A 98 2.84 25.10 -23.20
CA ARG A 98 4.29 25.17 -22.97
C ARG A 98 4.80 24.05 -22.06
N ARG A 99 4.09 23.73 -20.97
CA ARG A 99 4.44 22.64 -20.06
C ARG A 99 4.42 21.29 -20.80
N LEU A 100 3.35 21.00 -21.54
CA LEU A 100 3.20 19.73 -22.26
C LEU A 100 4.33 19.52 -23.28
N ARG A 101 4.79 20.59 -23.94
CA ARG A 101 5.95 20.52 -24.84
C ARG A 101 7.27 20.16 -24.15
N GLN A 102 7.39 20.40 -22.84
CA GLN A 102 8.58 20.02 -22.06
C GLN A 102 8.51 18.56 -21.57
N VAL A 103 7.32 17.98 -21.47
CA VAL A 103 7.13 16.58 -21.05
C VAL A 103 7.80 15.61 -22.03
N GLU A 104 7.70 15.87 -23.35
CA GLU A 104 8.31 15.01 -24.37
C GLU A 104 9.85 15.15 -24.42
N THR A 105 10.41 16.29 -24.02
CA THR A 105 11.87 16.45 -23.92
C THR A 105 12.43 15.69 -22.72
N ASP A 106 11.75 15.73 -21.58
CA ASP A 106 12.22 15.04 -20.37
C ASP A 106 12.12 13.50 -20.49
N THR A 107 11.11 12.99 -21.20
CA THR A 107 10.95 11.54 -21.44
C THR A 107 11.95 10.96 -22.46
N ARG A 108 12.41 11.76 -23.43
CA ARG A 108 13.45 11.32 -24.39
C ARG A 108 14.83 11.15 -23.74
N ASP A 109 15.20 11.99 -22.77
CA ASP A 109 16.50 11.91 -22.10
C ASP A 109 16.64 10.68 -21.17
N VAL A 110 15.53 10.16 -20.63
CA VAL A 110 15.53 8.97 -19.76
C VAL A 110 15.71 7.67 -20.55
N SER A 111 15.35 7.62 -21.83
CA SER A 111 15.43 6.39 -22.64
C SER A 111 16.82 6.09 -23.22
N THR A 112 17.81 6.95 -22.99
CA THR A 112 19.19 6.80 -23.51
C THR A 112 20.24 6.49 -22.44
N GLY A 113 19.85 6.27 -21.18
CA GLY A 113 20.78 6.02 -20.09
C GLY A 113 20.26 5.00 -19.08
N SER A 114 20.39 3.71 -19.39
CA SER A 114 20.40 2.64 -18.38
C SER A 114 21.34 1.54 -18.84
N ASP A 115 22.59 1.77 -18.45
CA ASP A 115 23.77 0.96 -18.67
C ASP A 115 23.63 -0.51 -18.30
N GLU A 116 24.18 -1.34 -19.18
CA GLU A 116 24.87 -2.55 -18.77
C GLU A 116 26.01 -2.22 -17.80
N ARG A 117 25.87 -2.54 -16.51
CA ARG A 117 26.95 -2.96 -15.58
C ARG A 117 26.39 -3.05 -14.16
N GLY A 118 26.51 -4.23 -13.54
CA GLY A 118 26.36 -4.30 -12.09
C GLY A 118 26.01 -5.63 -11.44
N ALA A 119 26.00 -6.76 -12.15
CA ALA A 119 25.92 -8.06 -11.47
C ALA A 119 27.33 -8.54 -11.08
N SER A 120 27.92 -7.87 -10.08
CA SER A 120 29.18 -8.31 -9.44
C SER A 120 28.99 -8.34 -7.93
N ALA A 121 28.85 -9.57 -7.43
CA ALA A 121 29.23 -10.09 -6.12
C ALA A 121 29.01 -9.22 -4.86
N VAL A 122 28.12 -9.69 -3.97
CA VAL A 122 28.43 -9.81 -2.55
C VAL A 122 27.94 -11.18 -2.06
N ALA A 123 28.91 -12.02 -1.70
CA ALA A 123 28.75 -13.25 -0.96
C ALA A 123 28.95 -12.96 0.53
N GLU A 124 28.05 -13.43 1.39
CA GLU A 124 28.24 -13.77 2.82
C GLU A 124 26.95 -14.46 3.27
N ALA A 125 26.87 -15.45 4.16
CA ALA A 125 27.77 -16.46 4.70
C ALA A 125 26.82 -17.44 5.42
N SER A 126 26.91 -18.75 5.19
CA SER A 126 26.29 -19.76 6.05
C SER A 126 27.00 -21.10 5.88
N GLY A 127 28.17 -21.19 6.50
CA GLY A 127 28.79 -22.47 6.82
C GLY A 127 28.12 -23.04 8.06
N VAL A 128 27.21 -24.01 7.87
CA VAL A 128 26.76 -24.90 8.93
C VAL A 128 27.62 -26.15 8.86
N GLN A 129 28.62 -26.26 9.73
CA GLN A 129 29.32 -27.52 9.98
C GLN A 129 28.74 -28.13 11.27
N VAL A 130 28.05 -29.26 11.10
CA VAL A 130 27.67 -30.17 12.18
C VAL A 130 28.83 -31.13 12.38
N ALA A 131 29.46 -31.10 13.56
CA ALA A 131 30.42 -32.11 13.98
C ALA A 131 29.70 -33.41 14.34
N GLN A 132 30.20 -34.53 13.83
CA GLN A 132 29.98 -35.88 14.34
C GLN A 132 31.30 -36.40 14.90
#